data_AF-A0A962BG96-F1
#
_entry.id   AF-A0A962BG96-F1
#
_cell.length_a   1.000
_cell.length_b   1.000
_cell.length_c   1.000
_cell.angle_alpha   90.00
_cell.angle_beta   90.00
_cell.angle_gamma   90.00
#
_symmetry.space_group_name_H-M   'P 1'
#
loop_
_entity.id
_entity.type
_entity.pdbx_description
1 polymer ?
#
loop_
_entity_poly.entity_id
_entity_poly.type
_entity_poly.pdbx_seq_one_letter_code
_entity_poly.pdbx_strand_id
1 'polypeptide(L)'
;MIAQEAIEIWAKGREFPYLSDDEKELYFQSLTHSWSSIEDDERGWAIEALYRLLWDFSVEQRDKAINLLIKSISDGSPKCSERAVKGLQFAVEFMTEEHAVGTLKALMSVTSSSLEIIQVVAIELAYSLYTLFGRNSQLIQASLRTLIYLETVNPEWLGRTVPSVPRLHSLAGTMSQGVIMPQVGIIRNGYSTLRQMDDFDVNSISKVHIWPEYLDDLSGIETLQHVVVVCYLDEQKPLEENASLRQKQKHNPSFGQFATSHPLRRNAVFYKTGLFAGIEGGTLLVQGIRVLDMTPVIDIRAANIHDMNGLSLCAVKK
;
A
#
# COMPACT_ATOMS: atom_id res chain seq x y z
N MET A 1 8.95 45.38 18.30
CA MET A 1 8.30 44.84 19.52
C MET A 1 7.72 43.44 19.29
N ILE A 2 7.50 43.01 18.04
CA ILE A 2 6.89 41.71 17.68
C ILE A 2 7.90 40.53 17.68
N ALA A 3 9.19 40.79 17.50
CA ALA A 3 10.24 39.75 17.63
C ALA A 3 10.38 39.20 19.08
N GLN A 4 9.92 39.95 20.08
CA GLN A 4 9.92 39.52 21.47
C GLN A 4 8.69 38.63 21.78
N GLU A 5 7.55 38.90 21.14
CA GLU A 5 6.37 38.02 21.16
C GLU A 5 6.62 36.69 20.44
N ALA A 6 7.45 36.63 19.39
CA ALA A 6 7.85 35.37 18.75
C ALA A 6 8.73 34.48 19.65
N ILE A 7 9.58 35.09 20.50
CA ILE A 7 10.33 34.38 21.55
C ILE A 7 9.40 33.98 22.70
N GLU A 8 8.40 34.80 23.03
CA GLU A 8 7.32 34.42 23.95
C GLU A 8 6.41 33.32 23.38
N ILE A 9 6.22 33.21 22.07
CA ILE A 9 5.52 32.10 21.38
C ILE A 9 6.30 30.79 21.55
N TRP A 10 7.63 30.84 21.50
CA TRP A 10 8.49 29.69 21.80
C TRP A 10 8.47 29.33 23.30
N ALA A 11 8.42 30.32 24.19
CA ALA A 11 8.31 30.11 25.63
C ALA A 11 6.91 29.60 26.05
N LYS A 12 5.84 30.14 25.47
CA LYS A 12 4.45 29.70 25.66
C LYS A 12 4.17 28.35 25.04
N GLY A 13 4.93 27.88 24.05
CA GLY A 13 4.81 26.49 23.58
C GLY A 13 5.03 25.44 24.68
N ARG A 14 5.81 25.75 25.74
CA ARG A 14 5.94 24.89 26.93
C ARG A 14 4.75 24.98 27.87
N GLU A 15 4.05 26.12 27.86
CA GLU A 15 2.87 26.39 28.67
C GLU A 15 1.56 26.02 27.95
N PHE A 16 1.60 25.89 26.62
CA PHE A 16 0.46 25.65 25.73
C PHE A 16 -0.36 24.44 26.16
N PRO A 17 0.23 23.29 26.56
CA PRO A 17 -0.54 22.15 27.08
C PRO A 17 -1.40 22.50 28.30
N TYR A 18 -0.96 23.47 29.11
CA TYR A 18 -1.58 23.88 30.38
C TYR A 18 -2.55 25.06 30.25
N LEU A 19 -2.67 25.66 29.07
CA LEU A 19 -3.65 26.71 28.79
C LEU A 19 -5.08 26.14 28.80
N SER A 20 -6.04 26.98 29.17
CA SER A 20 -7.46 26.69 28.98
C SER A 20 -7.82 26.64 27.48
N ASP A 21 -8.95 26.02 27.15
CA ASP A 21 -9.39 25.89 25.75
C ASP A 21 -9.61 27.26 25.08
N ASP A 22 -10.13 28.26 25.81
CA ASP A 22 -10.31 29.63 25.33
C ASP A 22 -8.95 30.31 25.04
N GLU A 23 -7.96 30.11 25.90
CA GLU A 23 -6.61 30.64 25.72
C GLU A 23 -5.88 29.97 24.53
N LYS A 24 -6.06 28.65 24.36
CA LYS A 24 -5.54 27.92 23.20
C LYS A 24 -6.14 28.44 21.90
N GLU A 25 -7.44 28.73 21.89
CA GLU A 25 -8.13 29.27 20.73
C GLU A 25 -7.66 30.70 20.39
N LEU A 26 -7.55 31.58 21.38
CA LEU A 26 -6.96 32.92 21.21
C LEU A 26 -5.53 32.85 20.66
N TYR A 27 -4.73 31.92 21.18
CA TYR A 27 -3.37 31.70 20.71
C TYR A 27 -3.34 31.20 19.26
N PHE A 28 -4.19 30.24 18.90
CA PHE A 28 -4.31 29.74 17.53
C PHE A 28 -4.73 30.83 16.53
N GLN A 29 -5.64 31.73 16.95
CA GLN A 29 -6.04 32.90 16.16
C GLN A 29 -4.87 33.86 15.94
N SER A 30 -4.05 34.10 16.98
CA SER A 30 -2.82 34.88 16.87
C SER A 30 -1.84 34.26 15.87
N LEU A 31 -1.60 32.95 15.95
CA LEU A 31 -0.77 32.24 14.96
C LEU A 31 -1.30 32.39 13.53
N THR A 32 -2.61 32.30 13.34
CA THR A 32 -3.24 32.47 12.02
C THR A 32 -3.08 33.89 11.49
N HIS A 33 -3.14 34.89 12.38
CA HIS A 33 -2.90 36.29 12.04
C HIS A 33 -1.44 36.51 11.61
N SER A 34 -0.47 36.06 12.42
CA SER A 34 0.96 36.16 12.11
C SER A 34 1.36 35.37 10.88
N TRP A 35 0.69 34.24 10.58
CA TRP A 35 0.86 33.51 9.32
C TRP A 35 0.51 34.36 8.09
N SER A 36 -0.39 35.33 8.22
CA SER A 36 -0.78 36.26 7.14
C SER A 36 0.07 37.53 7.10
N SER A 37 1.11 37.65 7.93
CA SER A 37 1.94 38.84 8.02
C SER A 37 2.70 39.12 6.72
N ILE A 38 2.95 40.39 6.43
CA ILE A 38 3.84 40.77 5.33
C ILE A 38 5.31 40.50 5.65
N GLU A 39 5.67 40.38 6.94
CA GLU A 39 7.03 40.11 7.39
C GLU A 39 7.35 38.61 7.37
N ASP A 40 8.36 38.23 6.57
CA ASP A 40 8.80 36.84 6.40
C ASP A 40 9.17 36.16 7.73
N ASP A 41 9.85 36.87 8.62
CA ASP A 41 10.28 36.29 9.89
C ASP A 41 9.06 35.97 10.78
N GLU A 42 8.08 36.87 10.85
CA GLU A 42 6.84 36.67 11.61
C GLU A 42 6.04 35.47 11.06
N ARG A 43 5.80 35.43 9.73
CA ARG A 43 5.15 34.28 9.09
C ARG A 43 5.89 32.98 9.38
N GLY A 44 7.21 33.00 9.25
CA GLY A 44 8.07 31.85 9.46
C GLY A 44 7.97 31.30 10.89
N TRP A 45 7.94 32.17 11.91
CA TRP A 45 7.71 31.75 13.30
C TRP A 45 6.31 31.17 13.50
N ALA A 46 5.29 31.74 12.86
CA ALA A 46 3.93 31.22 12.92
C ALA A 46 3.84 29.80 12.32
N ILE A 47 4.43 29.58 11.15
CA ILE A 47 4.54 28.26 10.49
C ILE A 47 5.22 27.26 11.43
N GLU A 48 6.31 27.67 12.07
CA GLU A 48 7.05 26.80 13.00
C GLU A 48 6.24 26.43 14.25
N ALA A 49 5.52 27.38 14.82
CA ALA A 49 4.63 27.12 15.95
C ALA A 49 3.47 26.18 15.57
N LEU A 50 2.88 26.35 14.37
CA LEU A 50 1.75 25.54 13.91
C LEU A 50 2.06 24.04 13.86
N TYR A 51 3.23 23.63 13.36
CA TYR A 51 3.55 22.20 13.30
C TYR A 51 4.07 21.64 14.64
N ARG A 52 4.67 22.47 15.50
CA ARG A 52 5.17 22.02 16.81
C ARG A 52 4.07 21.73 17.81
N LEU A 53 2.91 22.38 17.66
CA LEU A 53 1.78 22.29 18.59
C LEU A 53 0.67 21.34 18.10
N LEU A 54 0.90 20.58 17.01
CA LEU A 54 -0.13 19.70 16.43
C LEU A 54 -0.73 18.71 17.43
N TRP A 55 0.07 18.18 18.35
CA TRP A 55 -0.39 17.25 19.39
C TRP A 55 -1.37 17.90 20.37
N ASP A 56 -1.15 19.17 20.70
CA ASP A 56 -1.92 19.91 21.70
C ASP A 56 -3.16 20.60 21.09
N PHE A 57 -3.20 20.74 19.77
CA PHE A 57 -4.35 21.28 19.05
C PHE A 57 -5.55 20.33 19.09
N SER A 58 -6.74 20.93 19.16
CA SER A 58 -7.99 20.24 18.89
C SER A 58 -8.01 19.68 17.46
N VAL A 59 -8.94 18.77 17.17
CA VAL A 59 -9.06 18.18 15.83
C VAL A 59 -9.27 19.27 14.76
N GLU A 60 -10.09 20.27 15.04
CA GLU A 60 -10.39 21.37 14.13
C GLU A 60 -9.18 22.32 13.94
N GLN A 61 -8.49 22.67 15.02
CA GLN A 61 -7.27 23.48 14.95
C GLN A 61 -6.17 22.76 14.19
N ARG A 62 -6.03 21.45 14.40
CA ARG A 62 -5.02 20.62 13.73
C ARG A 62 -5.28 20.53 12.23
N ASP A 63 -6.53 20.30 11.82
CA ASP A 63 -6.93 20.30 10.41
C ASP A 63 -6.58 21.65 9.74
N LYS A 64 -6.98 22.75 10.37
CA LYS A 64 -6.66 24.10 9.88
C LYS A 64 -5.16 24.37 9.85
N ALA A 65 -4.40 23.94 10.86
CA ALA A 65 -2.94 24.07 10.89
C ALA A 65 -2.27 23.34 9.73
N ILE A 66 -2.66 22.09 9.47
CA ILE A 66 -2.12 21.31 8.35
C ILE A 66 -2.42 22.01 7.02
N ASN A 67 -3.64 22.52 6.85
CA ASN A 67 -4.01 23.27 5.66
C ASN A 67 -3.19 24.57 5.48
N LEU A 68 -2.86 25.27 6.56
CA LEU A 68 -1.94 26.43 6.51
C LEU A 68 -0.52 26.01 6.14
N LEU A 69 0.00 24.91 6.69
CA LEU A 69 1.30 24.36 6.33
C LEU A 69 1.37 23.99 4.84
N ILE A 70 0.34 23.32 4.31
CA ILE A 70 0.24 22.97 2.88
C ILE A 70 0.28 24.22 2.00
N LYS A 71 -0.44 25.29 2.36
CA LYS A 71 -0.39 26.57 1.63
C LYS A 71 1.00 27.21 1.68
N SER A 72 1.66 27.11 2.84
CA SER A 72 2.98 27.71 3.10
C SER A 72 4.13 27.07 2.31
N ILE A 73 3.92 25.88 1.75
CA ILE A 73 4.84 25.27 0.78
C ILE A 73 5.19 26.27 -0.34
N SER A 74 4.22 27.06 -0.80
CA SER A 74 4.39 28.04 -1.88
C SER A 74 4.45 29.50 -1.41
N ASP A 75 4.89 29.78 -0.16
CA ASP A 75 4.87 31.12 0.49
C ASP A 75 5.69 32.20 -0.25
N GLY A 76 6.52 31.85 -1.23
CA GLY A 76 7.39 32.78 -1.95
C GLY A 76 8.66 33.14 -1.18
N SER A 77 8.60 33.15 0.16
CA SER A 77 9.80 33.18 1.01
C SER A 77 10.39 31.77 1.16
N PRO A 78 11.65 31.53 0.72
CA PRO A 78 12.24 30.20 0.79
C PRO A 78 12.35 29.66 2.22
N LYS A 79 12.55 30.53 3.22
CA LYS A 79 12.60 30.14 4.64
C LYS A 79 11.27 29.61 5.14
N CYS A 80 10.16 30.25 4.76
CA CYS A 80 8.81 29.82 5.12
C CYS A 80 8.45 28.51 4.45
N SER A 81 8.75 28.36 3.15
CA SER A 81 8.58 27.11 2.42
C SER A 81 9.36 25.96 3.05
N GLU A 82 10.62 26.18 3.42
CA GLU A 82 11.45 25.16 4.08
C GLU A 82 10.84 24.71 5.41
N ARG A 83 10.44 25.67 6.27
CA ARG A 83 9.78 25.38 7.55
C ARG A 83 8.47 24.62 7.36
N ALA A 84 7.69 24.96 6.33
CA ALA A 84 6.43 24.31 6.02
C ALA A 84 6.63 22.85 5.61
N VAL A 85 7.56 22.57 4.70
CA VAL A 85 7.85 21.21 4.23
C VAL A 85 8.39 20.35 5.37
N LYS A 86 9.28 20.89 6.21
CA LYS A 86 9.75 20.21 7.44
C LYS A 86 8.60 19.97 8.42
N GLY A 87 7.75 20.96 8.63
CA GLY A 87 6.58 20.86 9.51
C GLY A 87 5.62 19.76 9.08
N LEU A 88 5.42 19.60 7.77
CA LEU A 88 4.55 18.56 7.23
C LEU A 88 5.10 17.15 7.44
N GLN A 89 6.42 16.95 7.58
CA GLN A 89 6.98 15.65 8.01
C GLN A 89 6.52 15.26 9.41
N PHE A 90 6.38 16.22 10.33
CA PHE A 90 5.83 15.99 11.67
C PHE A 90 4.31 15.82 11.66
N ALA A 91 3.64 16.38 10.66
CA ALA A 91 2.18 16.34 10.56
C ALA A 91 1.64 15.04 9.95
N VAL A 92 2.48 14.21 9.34
CA VAL A 92 2.05 13.06 8.53
C VAL A 92 1.11 12.12 9.29
N GLU A 93 1.36 11.87 10.57
CA GLU A 93 0.54 10.98 11.38
C GLU A 93 -0.88 11.51 11.68
N PHE A 94 -1.12 12.80 11.47
CA PHE A 94 -2.42 13.45 11.61
C PHE A 94 -3.12 13.74 10.29
N MET A 95 -2.45 13.47 9.18
CA MET A 95 -3.01 13.78 7.87
C MET A 95 -4.21 12.89 7.57
N THR A 96 -5.22 13.51 6.97
CA THR A 96 -6.28 12.80 6.26
C THR A 96 -5.80 12.49 4.85
N GLU A 97 -6.57 11.70 4.11
CA GLU A 97 -6.29 11.50 2.69
C GLU A 97 -6.31 12.83 1.90
N GLU A 98 -7.21 13.75 2.26
CA GLU A 98 -7.28 15.08 1.64
C GLU A 98 -6.02 15.90 1.91
N HIS A 99 -5.52 15.91 3.15
CA HIS A 99 -4.25 16.56 3.49
C HIS A 99 -3.07 15.97 2.72
N ALA A 100 -3.01 14.65 2.60
CA ALA A 100 -1.94 13.96 1.85
C ALA A 100 -1.98 14.34 0.36
N VAL A 101 -3.16 14.35 -0.27
CA VAL A 101 -3.32 14.78 -1.68
C VAL A 101 -2.94 16.24 -1.86
N GLY A 102 -3.38 17.13 -0.96
CA GLY A 102 -3.05 18.55 -0.98
C GLY A 102 -1.54 18.77 -0.88
N THR A 103 -0.89 18.06 0.04
CA THR A 103 0.56 18.10 0.25
C THR A 103 1.31 17.68 -1.02
N LEU A 104 0.97 16.53 -1.61
CA LEU A 104 1.64 16.01 -2.80
C LEU A 104 1.54 16.96 -4.00
N LYS A 105 0.37 17.57 -4.20
CA LYS A 105 0.15 18.60 -5.23
C LYS A 105 1.00 19.83 -4.98
N ALA A 106 1.06 20.29 -3.73
CA ALA A 106 1.86 21.45 -3.35
C ALA A 106 3.36 21.19 -3.48
N LEU A 107 3.86 20.00 -3.15
CA LEU A 107 5.29 19.67 -3.28
C LEU A 107 5.79 19.80 -4.72
N MET A 108 4.93 19.55 -5.72
CA MET A 108 5.28 19.76 -7.13
C MET A 108 5.58 21.22 -7.50
N SER A 109 5.17 22.21 -6.70
CA SER A 109 5.46 23.63 -7.00
C SER A 109 6.85 24.05 -6.51
N VAL A 110 7.38 23.41 -5.45
CA VAL A 110 8.62 23.82 -4.79
C VAL A 110 9.86 23.15 -5.37
N THR A 111 9.66 22.17 -6.23
CA THR A 111 10.72 21.52 -6.99
C THR A 111 11.43 22.44 -7.98
N SER A 112 10.86 23.61 -8.28
CA SER A 112 11.52 24.67 -9.06
C SER A 112 12.39 25.59 -8.20
N SER A 113 12.40 25.38 -6.88
CA SER A 113 13.24 26.12 -5.93
C SER A 113 14.70 25.73 -6.07
N SER A 114 15.60 26.73 -5.98
CA SER A 114 17.04 26.53 -6.03
C SER A 114 17.64 25.97 -4.72
N LEU A 115 16.82 25.72 -3.69
CA LEU A 115 17.30 25.24 -2.40
C LEU A 115 17.22 23.70 -2.30
N GLU A 116 18.39 23.07 -2.37
CA GLU A 116 18.59 21.62 -2.25
C GLU A 116 17.91 21.03 -0.99
N ILE A 117 18.01 21.70 0.15
CA ILE A 117 17.42 21.22 1.40
C ILE A 117 15.90 21.02 1.30
N ILE A 118 15.20 21.88 0.56
CA ILE A 118 13.74 21.76 0.41
C ILE A 118 13.39 20.58 -0.48
N GLN A 119 14.19 20.33 -1.52
CA GLN A 119 14.01 19.19 -2.42
C GLN A 119 14.20 17.86 -1.69
N VAL A 120 15.21 17.76 -0.82
CA VAL A 120 15.47 16.55 -0.01
C VAL A 120 14.30 16.26 0.93
N VAL A 121 13.85 17.26 1.69
CA VAL A 121 12.75 17.10 2.65
C VAL A 121 11.43 16.78 1.91
N ALA A 122 11.22 17.33 0.71
CA ALA A 122 10.09 17.01 -0.15
C ALA A 122 10.08 15.55 -0.62
N ILE A 123 11.25 14.99 -0.97
CA ILE A 123 11.41 13.58 -1.34
C ILE A 123 11.01 12.67 -0.18
N GLU A 124 11.57 12.91 1.00
CA GLU A 124 11.28 12.13 2.21
C GLU A 124 9.80 12.19 2.60
N LEU A 125 9.19 13.38 2.50
CA LEU A 125 7.77 13.57 2.77
C LEU A 125 6.90 12.82 1.75
N ALA A 126 7.17 12.94 0.44
CA ALA A 126 6.42 12.23 -0.59
C ALA A 126 6.53 10.70 -0.42
N TYR A 127 7.70 10.19 -0.03
CA TYR A 127 7.89 8.77 0.27
C TYR A 127 7.13 8.34 1.54
N SER A 128 7.14 9.16 2.58
CA SER A 128 6.37 8.90 3.81
C SER A 128 4.87 8.83 3.53
N LEU A 129 4.35 9.74 2.69
CA LEU A 129 2.95 9.72 2.28
C LEU A 129 2.61 8.48 1.42
N TYR A 130 3.51 8.08 0.52
CA TYR A 130 3.36 6.83 -0.23
C TYR A 130 3.25 5.61 0.69
N THR A 131 4.13 5.50 1.69
CA THR A 131 4.16 4.34 2.60
C THR A 131 2.95 4.29 3.53
N LEU A 132 2.49 5.43 4.05
CA LEU A 132 1.39 5.49 5.01
C LEU A 132 0.01 5.43 4.35
N PHE A 133 -0.15 6.06 3.18
CA PHE A 133 -1.43 6.10 2.45
C PHE A 133 -1.48 5.12 1.27
N GLY A 134 -0.54 4.17 1.20
CA GLY A 134 -0.37 3.20 0.11
C GLY A 134 -1.50 2.18 -0.10
N ARG A 135 -2.66 2.38 0.51
CA ARG A 135 -3.88 1.60 0.25
C ARG A 135 -4.86 2.31 -0.67
N ASN A 136 -4.74 3.63 -0.82
CA ASN A 136 -5.58 4.43 -1.71
C ASN A 136 -4.87 4.60 -3.07
N SER A 137 -5.49 4.06 -4.13
CA SER A 137 -4.92 4.04 -5.48
C SER A 137 -4.67 5.43 -6.07
N GLN A 138 -5.51 6.43 -5.77
CA GLN A 138 -5.33 7.80 -6.23
C GLN A 138 -4.14 8.47 -5.52
N LEU A 139 -4.01 8.27 -4.22
CA LEU A 139 -2.89 8.78 -3.42
C LEU A 139 -1.56 8.16 -3.85
N ILE A 140 -1.57 6.85 -4.11
CA ILE A 140 -0.40 6.15 -4.65
C ILE A 140 0.05 6.76 -5.98
N GLN A 141 -0.88 6.98 -6.91
CA GLN A 141 -0.56 7.61 -8.19
C GLN A 141 -0.01 9.03 -8.02
N ALA A 142 -0.61 9.83 -7.13
CA ALA A 142 -0.13 11.16 -6.82
C ALA A 142 1.29 11.13 -6.21
N SER A 143 1.54 10.26 -5.23
CA SER A 143 2.85 10.15 -4.58
C SER A 143 3.92 9.70 -5.55
N LEU A 144 3.63 8.70 -6.40
CA LEU A 144 4.56 8.22 -7.41
C LEU A 144 4.85 9.30 -8.44
N ARG A 145 3.84 10.04 -8.92
CA ARG A 145 4.06 11.17 -9.83
C ARG A 145 4.97 12.24 -9.21
N THR A 146 4.75 12.57 -7.93
CA THR A 146 5.59 13.54 -7.20
C THR A 146 7.02 13.01 -7.02
N LEU A 147 7.20 11.74 -6.64
CA LEU A 147 8.52 11.13 -6.48
C LEU A 147 9.31 11.04 -7.81
N ILE A 148 8.65 10.63 -8.89
CA ILE A 148 9.23 10.58 -10.24
C ILE A 148 9.62 11.99 -10.69
N TYR A 149 8.75 12.97 -10.45
CA TYR A 149 9.06 14.36 -10.78
C TYR A 149 10.29 14.84 -9.99
N LEU A 150 10.35 14.58 -8.69
CA LEU A 150 11.50 14.94 -7.85
C LEU A 150 12.81 14.26 -8.29
N GLU A 151 12.74 13.02 -8.80
CA GLU A 151 13.89 12.32 -9.40
C GLU A 151 14.51 13.11 -10.55
N THR A 152 13.68 13.71 -11.41
CA THR A 152 14.17 14.47 -12.56
C THR A 152 14.93 15.73 -12.15
N VAL A 153 14.60 16.28 -10.99
CA VAL A 153 15.22 17.50 -10.45
C VAL A 153 16.49 17.17 -9.69
N ASN A 154 16.52 16.09 -8.91
CA ASN A 154 17.66 15.72 -8.06
C ASN A 154 17.83 14.19 -7.92
N PRO A 155 18.40 13.52 -8.95
CA PRO A 155 18.43 12.05 -9.03
C PRO A 155 19.38 11.41 -8.01
N GLU A 156 20.47 12.10 -7.63
CA GLU A 156 21.46 11.56 -6.70
C GLU A 156 20.88 11.38 -5.29
N TRP A 157 20.03 12.30 -4.86
CA TRP A 157 19.43 12.26 -3.53
C TRP A 157 18.34 11.21 -3.40
N LEU A 158 17.51 11.01 -4.43
CA LEU A 158 16.45 10.01 -4.40
C LEU A 158 17.01 8.59 -4.16
N GLY A 159 18.17 8.26 -4.74
CA GLY A 159 18.85 6.99 -4.49
C GLY A 159 19.43 6.83 -3.08
N ARG A 160 19.68 7.94 -2.36
CA ARG A 160 20.20 7.93 -0.98
C ARG A 160 19.09 7.85 0.06
N THR A 161 17.96 8.53 -0.17
CA THR A 161 16.83 8.59 0.77
C THR A 161 15.75 7.53 0.53
N VAL A 162 15.60 7.04 -0.72
CA VAL A 162 14.57 6.06 -1.08
C VAL A 162 15.22 4.75 -1.54
N PRO A 163 15.24 3.68 -0.72
CA PRO A 163 16.02 2.47 -0.98
C PRO A 163 15.63 1.65 -2.23
N SER A 164 14.54 2.00 -2.94
CA SER A 164 13.97 1.15 -4.00
C SER A 164 13.28 1.90 -5.15
N VAL A 165 13.83 3.05 -5.56
CA VAL A 165 13.32 3.87 -6.69
C VAL A 165 12.93 3.04 -7.94
N PRO A 166 13.73 2.06 -8.41
CA PRO A 166 13.35 1.26 -9.59
C PRO A 166 12.07 0.43 -9.40
N ARG A 167 11.77 0.02 -8.16
CA ARG A 167 10.56 -0.75 -7.83
C ARG A 167 9.32 0.13 -7.76
N LEU A 168 9.47 1.40 -7.37
CA LEU A 168 8.39 2.40 -7.35
C LEU A 168 7.89 2.73 -8.77
N HIS A 169 8.80 2.85 -9.73
CA HIS A 169 8.44 2.98 -11.16
C HIS A 169 7.66 1.78 -11.70
N SER A 170 8.07 0.56 -11.33
CA SER A 170 7.37 -0.68 -11.70
C SER A 170 5.98 -0.81 -11.06
N LEU A 171 5.84 -0.37 -9.80
CA LEU A 171 4.57 -0.34 -9.07
C LEU A 171 3.59 0.69 -9.65
N ALA A 172 4.04 1.86 -10.09
CA ALA A 172 3.19 2.87 -10.73
C ALA A 172 2.45 2.32 -11.97
N GLY A 173 3.17 1.55 -12.79
CA GLY A 173 2.62 0.90 -13.98
C GLY A 173 1.62 -0.22 -13.65
N THR A 174 1.95 -1.05 -12.66
CA THR A 174 1.14 -2.24 -12.31
C THR A 174 -0.07 -1.96 -11.41
N MET A 175 -0.15 -0.79 -10.77
CA MET A 175 -1.26 -0.44 -9.87
C MET A 175 -2.41 0.31 -10.58
N SER A 176 -2.18 0.86 -11.78
CA SER A 176 -3.20 1.55 -12.58
C SER A 176 -3.98 0.63 -13.52
N GLN A 177 -3.40 -0.53 -13.83
CA GLN A 177 -3.99 -1.57 -14.65
C GLN A 177 -3.89 -2.85 -13.84
N GLY A 178 -5.02 -3.43 -13.43
CA GLY A 178 -5.00 -4.70 -12.70
C GLY A 178 -4.09 -5.73 -13.39
N VAL A 179 -3.46 -6.61 -12.62
CA VAL A 179 -2.57 -7.62 -13.19
C VAL A 179 -3.38 -8.60 -14.02
N ILE A 180 -3.15 -8.61 -15.34
CA ILE A 180 -3.73 -9.60 -16.24
C ILE A 180 -2.87 -10.86 -16.16
N MET A 181 -3.44 -11.94 -15.64
CA MET A 181 -2.79 -13.26 -15.63
C MET A 181 -3.34 -14.07 -16.81
N PRO A 182 -2.54 -14.35 -17.85
CA PRO A 182 -2.97 -15.21 -18.94
C PRO A 182 -3.22 -16.63 -18.42
N GLN A 183 -4.26 -17.27 -18.94
CA GLN A 183 -4.49 -18.69 -18.72
C GLN A 183 -3.46 -19.48 -19.53
N VAL A 184 -2.77 -20.41 -18.88
CA VAL A 184 -1.76 -21.28 -19.53
C VAL A 184 -2.30 -22.66 -19.88
N GLY A 185 -3.48 -23.00 -19.35
CA GLY A 185 -4.12 -24.28 -19.60
C GLY A 185 -5.44 -24.44 -18.86
N ILE A 186 -5.99 -25.64 -18.94
CA ILE A 186 -7.23 -26.02 -18.26
C ILE A 186 -7.10 -27.39 -17.62
N ILE A 187 -7.70 -27.56 -16.45
CA ILE A 187 -7.77 -28.87 -15.78
C ILE A 187 -8.98 -29.65 -16.32
N ARG A 188 -8.73 -30.92 -16.64
CA ARG A 188 -9.74 -31.94 -16.91
C ARG A 188 -9.69 -33.04 -15.87
N ASN A 189 -10.81 -33.30 -15.21
CA ASN A 189 -10.95 -34.36 -14.20
C ASN A 189 -12.42 -34.82 -14.05
N GLY A 190 -12.68 -35.72 -13.10
CA GLY A 190 -14.02 -36.27 -12.85
C GLY A 190 -14.91 -35.48 -11.88
N TYR A 191 -14.51 -34.28 -11.47
CA TYR A 191 -15.17 -33.51 -10.40
C TYR A 191 -15.88 -32.27 -10.96
N SER A 192 -17.02 -32.43 -11.61
CA SER A 192 -17.77 -31.31 -12.21
C SER A 192 -18.63 -30.52 -11.20
N THR A 193 -18.76 -30.97 -9.96
CA THR A 193 -19.57 -30.31 -8.92
C THR A 193 -18.88 -30.29 -7.57
N LEU A 194 -19.16 -29.27 -6.74
CA LEU A 194 -18.65 -29.19 -5.38
C LEU A 194 -19.00 -30.40 -4.52
N ARG A 195 -20.17 -31.03 -4.77
CA ARG A 195 -20.60 -32.24 -4.06
C ARG A 195 -19.69 -33.43 -4.35
N GLN A 196 -19.26 -33.60 -5.60
CA GLN A 196 -18.30 -34.65 -5.96
C GLN A 196 -16.93 -34.39 -5.31
N MET A 197 -16.58 -33.13 -5.07
CA MET A 197 -15.33 -32.78 -4.39
C MET A 197 -15.35 -33.08 -2.88
N ASP A 198 -16.51 -33.32 -2.25
CA ASP A 198 -16.58 -33.71 -0.83
C ASP A 198 -15.92 -35.08 -0.62
N ASP A 199 -16.06 -35.98 -1.59
CA ASP A 199 -15.48 -37.33 -1.62
C ASP A 199 -14.21 -37.39 -2.50
N PHE A 200 -13.44 -36.30 -2.57
CA PHE A 200 -12.23 -36.21 -3.39
C PHE A 200 -11.21 -37.31 -3.07
N ASP A 201 -10.81 -38.09 -4.08
CA ASP A 201 -9.74 -39.06 -3.99
C ASP A 201 -8.38 -38.40 -4.25
N VAL A 202 -7.50 -38.41 -3.25
CA VAL A 202 -6.14 -37.89 -3.35
C VAL A 202 -5.29 -38.61 -4.38
N ASN A 203 -5.65 -39.85 -4.75
CA ASN A 203 -4.97 -40.62 -5.77
C ASN A 203 -5.50 -40.37 -7.19
N SER A 204 -6.55 -39.56 -7.33
CA SER A 204 -7.07 -39.21 -8.65
C SER A 204 -6.07 -38.36 -9.45
N ILE A 205 -5.93 -38.69 -10.72
CA ILE A 205 -5.10 -37.96 -11.69
C ILE A 205 -5.95 -36.88 -12.36
N SER A 206 -5.50 -35.64 -12.25
CA SER A 206 -6.00 -34.51 -13.05
C SER A 206 -5.13 -34.34 -14.29
N LYS A 207 -5.78 -34.07 -15.42
CA LYS A 207 -5.14 -33.79 -16.71
C LYS A 207 -5.07 -32.29 -16.91
N VAL A 208 -3.87 -31.73 -16.91
CA VAL A 208 -3.65 -30.31 -17.16
C VAL A 208 -3.34 -30.13 -18.65
N HIS A 209 -4.33 -29.69 -19.41
CA HIS A 209 -4.16 -29.42 -20.84
C HIS A 209 -3.52 -28.04 -20.99
N ILE A 210 -2.25 -28.03 -21.39
CA ILE A 210 -1.47 -26.81 -21.59
C ILE A 210 -1.74 -26.26 -22.99
N TRP A 211 -1.83 -24.94 -23.11
CA TRP A 211 -2.03 -24.31 -24.42
C TRP A 211 -0.80 -24.50 -25.32
N PRO A 212 -0.99 -24.65 -26.64
CA PRO A 212 0.11 -24.94 -27.56
C PRO A 212 1.31 -23.99 -27.45
N GLU A 213 1.05 -22.71 -27.19
CA GLU A 213 2.08 -21.67 -27.05
C GLU A 213 2.96 -21.81 -25.79
N TYR A 214 2.56 -22.64 -24.81
CA TYR A 214 3.29 -22.87 -23.56
C TYR A 214 3.86 -24.29 -23.45
N LEU A 215 3.79 -25.10 -24.51
CA LEU A 215 4.24 -26.50 -24.46
C LEU A 215 5.76 -26.62 -24.27
N ASP A 216 6.54 -25.71 -24.84
CA ASP A 216 8.01 -25.71 -24.71
C ASP A 216 8.46 -25.50 -23.26
N ASP A 217 7.64 -24.83 -22.44
CA ASP A 217 7.90 -24.57 -21.02
C ASP A 217 7.78 -25.85 -20.15
N LEU A 218 7.26 -26.96 -20.70
CA LEU A 218 7.25 -28.26 -20.03
C LEU A 218 8.61 -28.96 -20.07
N SER A 219 9.59 -28.45 -20.82
CA SER A 219 10.92 -29.07 -20.93
C SER A 219 11.58 -29.28 -19.57
N GLY A 220 11.90 -30.53 -19.23
CA GLY A 220 12.57 -30.91 -17.98
C GLY A 220 11.64 -31.15 -16.79
N ILE A 221 10.32 -30.96 -16.95
CA ILE A 221 9.33 -31.20 -15.89
C ILE A 221 9.29 -32.68 -15.46
N GLU A 222 9.67 -33.60 -16.33
CA GLU A 222 9.77 -35.04 -16.06
C GLU A 222 10.83 -35.40 -15.01
N THR A 223 11.75 -34.48 -14.71
CA THR A 223 12.73 -34.63 -13.64
C THR A 223 12.12 -34.37 -12.25
N LEU A 224 10.92 -33.80 -12.20
CA LEU A 224 10.24 -33.42 -10.97
C LEU A 224 9.40 -34.59 -10.44
N GLN A 225 9.37 -34.75 -9.12
CA GLN A 225 8.42 -35.64 -8.45
C GLN A 225 7.12 -34.93 -8.07
N HIS A 226 7.21 -33.63 -7.77
CA HIS A 226 6.07 -32.84 -7.32
C HIS A 226 6.05 -31.49 -8.05
N VAL A 227 4.83 -31.04 -8.36
CA VAL A 227 4.57 -29.75 -8.99
C VAL A 227 3.54 -28.99 -8.17
N VAL A 228 3.64 -27.67 -8.16
CA VAL A 228 2.59 -26.78 -7.67
C VAL A 228 1.80 -26.29 -8.87
N VAL A 229 0.50 -26.55 -8.86
CA VAL A 229 -0.44 -26.05 -9.87
C VAL A 229 -1.20 -24.87 -9.28
N VAL A 230 -1.20 -23.74 -9.98
CA VAL A 230 -1.91 -22.53 -9.60
C VAL A 230 -3.09 -22.31 -10.54
N CYS A 231 -4.26 -22.17 -9.96
CA CYS A 231 -5.54 -22.12 -10.66
C CYS A 231 -6.29 -20.83 -10.34
N TYR A 232 -7.12 -20.38 -11.27
CA TYR A 232 -8.14 -19.36 -11.02
C TYR A 232 -9.50 -20.05 -10.86
N LEU A 233 -10.16 -19.86 -9.72
CA LEU A 233 -11.46 -20.47 -9.42
C LEU A 233 -12.58 -19.61 -10.01
N ASP A 234 -12.79 -19.71 -11.32
CA ASP A 234 -13.72 -18.91 -12.13
C ASP A 234 -15.19 -19.08 -11.74
N GLU A 235 -15.59 -20.27 -11.28
CA GLU A 235 -16.96 -20.48 -10.78
C GLU A 235 -17.24 -19.82 -9.41
N GLN A 236 -16.20 -19.33 -8.72
CA GLN A 236 -16.35 -18.63 -7.45
C GLN A 236 -16.54 -17.14 -7.69
N LYS A 237 -17.71 -16.60 -7.31
CA LYS A 237 -17.94 -15.15 -7.39
C LYS A 237 -17.00 -14.42 -6.41
N PRO A 238 -16.19 -13.46 -6.87
CA PRO A 238 -15.38 -12.63 -5.99
C PRO A 238 -16.27 -11.95 -4.96
N LEU A 239 -15.80 -11.87 -3.71
CA LEU A 239 -16.55 -11.21 -2.66
C LEU A 239 -16.48 -9.69 -2.82
N GLU A 240 -17.61 -9.02 -2.56
CA GLU A 240 -17.65 -7.56 -2.45
C GLU A 240 -16.91 -7.07 -1.19
N GLU A 241 -16.62 -5.77 -1.17
CA GLU A 241 -15.93 -5.14 -0.04
C GLU A 241 -16.67 -5.39 1.28
N ASN A 242 -15.92 -5.84 2.30
CA ASN A 242 -16.36 -6.13 3.67
C ASN A 242 -17.05 -7.49 3.94
N ALA A 243 -16.97 -8.45 3.02
CA ALA A 243 -17.47 -9.80 3.31
C ALA A 243 -16.61 -10.55 4.34
N SER A 244 -17.10 -10.68 5.58
CA SER A 244 -16.58 -11.64 6.55
C SER A 244 -17.18 -13.02 6.30
N LEU A 245 -16.34 -14.07 6.30
CA LEU A 245 -16.81 -15.45 6.13
C LEU A 245 -17.13 -16.02 7.51
N ARG A 246 -18.42 -16.32 7.75
CA ARG A 246 -18.82 -17.24 8.81
C ARG A 246 -18.54 -18.65 8.33
N GLN A 247 -17.63 -19.38 9.00
CA GLN A 247 -17.54 -20.82 8.75
C GLN A 247 -18.88 -21.47 9.12
N LYS A 248 -19.39 -22.39 8.30
CA LYS A 248 -20.75 -22.98 8.38
C LYS A 248 -21.08 -23.71 9.70
N GLN A 249 -20.18 -23.73 10.69
CA GLN A 249 -20.48 -24.22 12.02
C GLN A 249 -21.00 -23.07 12.89
N LYS A 250 -22.20 -23.25 13.46
CA LYS A 250 -22.95 -22.27 14.29
C LYS A 250 -22.16 -21.62 15.45
N HIS A 251 -20.97 -22.11 15.76
CA HIS A 251 -20.13 -21.67 16.89
C HIS A 251 -18.71 -21.23 16.52
N ASN A 252 -18.33 -21.16 15.23
CA ASN A 252 -16.98 -20.69 14.90
C ASN A 252 -16.90 -19.16 14.86
N PRO A 253 -15.81 -18.57 15.40
CA PRO A 253 -15.58 -17.13 15.28
C PRO A 253 -15.43 -16.73 13.82
N SER A 254 -15.90 -15.53 13.48
CA SER A 254 -15.67 -14.95 12.15
C SER A 254 -14.20 -14.63 11.97
N PHE A 255 -13.58 -15.15 10.93
CA PHE A 255 -12.21 -14.83 10.55
C PHE A 255 -12.20 -13.91 9.33
N GLY A 256 -11.20 -13.03 9.25
CA GLY A 256 -10.92 -12.31 8.01
C GLY A 256 -10.51 -13.29 6.90
N GLN A 257 -10.81 -12.98 5.64
CA GLN A 257 -10.54 -13.89 4.51
C GLN A 257 -9.07 -14.32 4.41
N PHE A 258 -8.14 -13.39 4.68
CA PHE A 258 -6.70 -13.67 4.67
C PHE A 258 -6.24 -14.61 5.80
N ALA A 259 -7.03 -14.76 6.86
CA ALA A 259 -6.78 -15.71 7.93
C ALA A 259 -7.35 -17.12 7.64
N THR A 260 -7.87 -17.35 6.43
CA THR A 260 -8.42 -18.65 6.01
C THR A 260 -7.94 -19.03 4.61
N SER A 261 -8.05 -20.31 4.27
CA SER A 261 -7.87 -20.84 2.90
C SER A 261 -9.19 -20.99 2.14
N HIS A 262 -10.24 -20.25 2.54
CA HIS A 262 -11.55 -20.34 1.89
C HIS A 262 -11.48 -19.89 0.41
N PRO A 263 -12.19 -20.55 -0.54
CA PRO A 263 -12.10 -20.27 -1.97
C PRO A 263 -12.72 -18.93 -2.40
N LEU A 264 -13.75 -18.45 -1.70
CA LEU A 264 -14.32 -17.11 -1.91
C LEU A 264 -13.33 -16.03 -1.40
N ARG A 265 -12.54 -15.45 -2.31
CA ARG A 265 -11.51 -14.44 -2.03
C ARG A 265 -11.60 -13.29 -3.02
N ARG A 266 -10.99 -12.15 -2.69
CA ARG A 266 -10.84 -11.01 -3.62
C ARG A 266 -10.14 -11.42 -4.92
N ASN A 267 -9.03 -12.14 -4.81
CA ASN A 267 -8.41 -12.85 -5.93
C ASN A 267 -8.63 -14.34 -5.71
N ALA A 268 -9.48 -14.96 -6.53
CA ALA A 268 -9.86 -16.36 -6.44
C ALA A 268 -8.74 -17.32 -6.93
N VAL A 269 -7.51 -17.07 -6.48
CA VAL A 269 -6.33 -17.87 -6.80
C VAL A 269 -6.22 -19.02 -5.82
N PHE A 270 -6.11 -20.23 -6.35
CA PHE A 270 -5.86 -21.46 -5.63
C PHE A 270 -4.50 -22.02 -6.01
N TYR A 271 -3.80 -22.64 -5.08
CA TYR A 271 -2.59 -23.40 -5.39
C TYR A 271 -2.58 -24.72 -4.62
N LYS A 272 -2.01 -25.75 -5.25
CA LYS A 272 -1.87 -27.07 -4.63
C LYS A 272 -0.63 -27.78 -5.15
N THR A 273 0.11 -28.38 -4.22
CA THR A 273 1.18 -29.35 -4.53
C THR A 273 0.55 -30.70 -4.87
N GLY A 274 0.90 -31.23 -6.04
CA GLY A 274 0.50 -32.56 -6.51
C GLY A 274 1.70 -33.39 -6.96
N LEU A 275 1.50 -34.70 -7.10
CA LEU A 275 2.52 -35.63 -7.58
C LEU A 275 2.54 -35.64 -9.10
N PHE A 276 3.71 -35.48 -9.70
CA PHE A 276 3.90 -35.64 -11.13
C PHE A 276 3.67 -37.10 -11.54
N ALA A 277 2.79 -37.32 -12.51
CA ALA A 277 2.38 -38.66 -12.96
C ALA A 277 2.75 -38.95 -14.43
N GLY A 278 3.22 -37.96 -15.19
CA GLY A 278 3.64 -38.12 -16.58
C GLY A 278 3.15 -37.01 -17.51
N ILE A 279 3.42 -37.18 -18.81
CA ILE A 279 2.98 -36.27 -19.87
C ILE A 279 2.36 -37.10 -21.02
N GLU A 280 1.19 -36.67 -21.50
CA GLU A 280 0.48 -37.27 -22.64
C GLU A 280 0.17 -36.19 -23.69
N GLY A 281 0.97 -36.12 -24.77
CA GLY A 281 0.66 -35.24 -25.91
C GLY A 281 0.45 -33.77 -25.54
N GLY A 282 1.32 -33.20 -24.71
CA GLY A 282 1.20 -31.82 -24.20
C GLY A 282 0.27 -31.66 -22.99
N THR A 283 -0.29 -32.76 -22.48
CA THR A 283 -1.09 -32.80 -21.26
C THR A 283 -0.24 -33.25 -20.08
N LEU A 284 -0.13 -32.43 -19.05
CA LEU A 284 0.57 -32.79 -17.82
C LEU A 284 -0.38 -33.60 -16.91
N LEU A 285 0.07 -34.77 -16.45
CA LEU A 285 -0.68 -35.60 -15.52
C LEU A 285 -0.22 -35.32 -14.09
N VAL A 286 -1.15 -34.91 -13.22
CA VAL A 286 -0.86 -34.56 -11.82
C VAL A 286 -1.85 -35.22 -10.88
N GLN A 287 -1.35 -35.96 -9.90
CA GLN A 287 -2.16 -36.58 -8.87
C GLN A 287 -2.37 -35.62 -7.68
N GLY A 288 -3.60 -35.60 -7.13
CA GLY A 288 -3.91 -34.92 -5.87
C GLY A 288 -4.33 -33.45 -5.98
N ILE A 289 -4.67 -32.97 -7.17
CA ILE A 289 -5.19 -31.61 -7.40
C ILE A 289 -6.71 -31.58 -7.18
N ARG A 290 -7.16 -30.86 -6.14
CA ARG A 290 -8.57 -30.77 -5.74
C ARG A 290 -9.22 -29.49 -6.26
N VAL A 291 -9.62 -29.49 -7.53
CA VAL A 291 -10.40 -28.41 -8.19
C VAL A 291 -11.51 -29.00 -9.07
N LEU A 292 -12.45 -28.16 -9.52
CA LEU A 292 -13.50 -28.59 -10.43
C LEU A 292 -12.94 -28.92 -11.82
N ASP A 293 -13.64 -29.79 -12.56
CA ASP A 293 -13.40 -29.95 -13.99
C ASP A 293 -13.51 -28.59 -14.69
N MET A 294 -12.74 -28.39 -15.75
CA MET A 294 -12.67 -27.12 -16.51
C MET A 294 -12.06 -25.93 -15.75
N THR A 295 -11.47 -26.12 -14.57
CA THR A 295 -10.83 -25.01 -13.84
C THR A 295 -9.62 -24.43 -14.63
N PRO A 296 -9.57 -23.11 -14.86
CA PRO A 296 -8.42 -22.44 -15.48
C PRO A 296 -7.12 -22.56 -14.69
N VAL A 297 -6.03 -22.81 -15.40
CA VAL A 297 -4.67 -22.86 -14.86
C VAL A 297 -3.94 -21.59 -15.27
N ILE A 298 -3.29 -20.95 -14.30
CA ILE A 298 -2.57 -19.68 -14.52
C ILE A 298 -1.05 -19.83 -14.36
N ASP A 299 -0.57 -20.85 -13.64
CA ASP A 299 0.87 -21.11 -13.46
C ASP A 299 1.13 -22.55 -13.01
N ILE A 300 2.32 -23.07 -13.32
CA ILE A 300 2.83 -24.38 -12.92
C ILE A 300 4.31 -24.22 -12.56
N ARG A 301 4.70 -24.70 -11.38
CA ARG A 301 6.10 -24.60 -10.93
C ARG A 301 6.58 -25.84 -10.19
N ALA A 302 7.90 -26.02 -10.11
CA ALA A 302 8.50 -27.02 -9.25
C ALA A 302 8.14 -26.79 -7.78
N ALA A 303 7.80 -27.87 -7.07
CA ALA A 303 7.56 -27.81 -5.64
C ALA A 303 8.89 -27.77 -4.88
N ASN A 304 8.97 -26.93 -3.85
CA ASN A 304 10.11 -26.87 -2.93
C ASN A 304 9.75 -27.48 -1.55
N ILE A 305 10.72 -27.51 -0.64
CA ILE A 305 10.53 -28.11 0.69
C ILE A 305 9.44 -27.42 1.54
N HIS A 306 9.18 -26.13 1.31
CA HIS A 306 8.12 -25.39 2.00
C HIS A 306 6.73 -25.72 1.45
N ASP A 307 6.64 -26.12 0.18
CA ASP A 307 5.39 -26.57 -0.45
C ASP A 307 4.96 -27.97 0.02
N MET A 308 5.91 -28.75 0.54
CA MET A 308 5.69 -30.11 1.06
C MET A 308 5.36 -30.10 2.55
N ASN A 309 5.95 -29.19 3.33
CA ASN A 309 5.78 -29.10 4.78
C ASN A 309 4.65 -28.14 5.15
N GLY A 310 3.40 -28.51 4.82
CA GLY A 310 2.19 -27.79 5.21
C GLY A 310 1.96 -27.75 6.74
N LEU A 311 2.93 -27.25 7.51
CA LEU A 311 2.83 -26.97 8.93
C LEU A 311 1.83 -25.84 9.10
N SER A 312 0.61 -26.28 9.40
CA SER A 312 -0.47 -25.52 10.00
C SER A 312 0.04 -24.66 11.16
N LEU A 313 0.46 -23.43 10.85
CA LEU A 313 0.53 -22.29 11.78
C LEU A 313 -0.84 -21.59 11.87
N CYS A 314 -1.95 -22.32 11.73
CA CYS A 314 -3.26 -21.77 12.03
C CYS A 314 -3.38 -21.56 13.54
N ALA A 315 -3.09 -20.32 13.96
CA ALA A 315 -3.35 -19.70 15.26
C ALA A 315 -3.27 -20.62 16.48
N VAL A 316 -2.14 -20.56 17.20
CA VAL A 316 -2.15 -20.92 18.62
C VAL A 316 -3.19 -20.04 19.29
N LYS A 317 -4.24 -20.65 19.87
CA LYS A 317 -5.17 -19.95 20.75
C LYS A 317 -4.34 -19.19 21.80
N LYS A 318 -4.43 -17.86 21.79
CA LYS A 318 -4.19 -17.09 23.01
C LYS A 318 -5.44 -17.17 23.88
#